data_AF-A0A7C0W8Q6-F1
#
_entry.id   AF-A0A7C0W8Q6-F1
#
_cell.length_a   1.000
_cell.length_b   1.000
_cell.length_c   1.000
_cell.angle_alpha   90.00
_cell.angle_beta   90.00
_cell.angle_gamma   90.00
#
_symmetry.space_group_name_H-M   'P 1'
#
loop_
_entity.id
_entity.type
_entity.pdbx_description
1 polymer ?
#
loop_
_entity_poly.entity_id
_entity_poly.type
_entity_poly.pdbx_seq_one_letter_code
_entity_poly.pdbx_strand_id
1 'polypeptide(L)' 'MKIVLPILVPELSYDDMDIGEGGMASEAYLKMCQSPDSTENEQIRKALLEYCGLDTLGMVRILEKLGKAC' A
#
# COMPACT_ATOMS: atom_id res chain seq x y z
N MET A 1 -2.18 11.44 0.29
CA MET A 1 -2.41 10.57 -0.89
C MET A 1 -3.50 9.53 -0.62
N LYS A 2 -3.42 8.74 0.45
CA LYS A 2 -4.36 7.64 0.74
C LYS A 2 -5.82 8.05 0.88
N ILE A 3 -6.08 9.23 1.43
CA ILE A 3 -7.43 9.83 1.47
C ILE A 3 -7.84 10.35 0.08
N VAL A 4 -6.89 10.82 -0.73
CA VAL A 4 -7.13 11.43 -2.04
C VAL A 4 -7.42 10.37 -3.11
N LEU A 5 -6.75 9.23 -3.06
CA LEU A 5 -6.90 8.13 -4.02
C LEU A 5 -8.36 7.68 -4.19
N PRO A 6 -9.10 7.27 -3.13
CA PRO A 6 -10.48 6.82 -3.26
C PRO A 6 -11.45 7.95 -3.66
N ILE A 7 -11.10 9.21 -3.38
CA ILE A 7 -11.91 10.36 -3.83
C ILE A 7 -11.84 10.51 -5.35
N LEU A 8 -10.66 10.34 -5.95
CA LEU A 8 -10.45 10.50 -7.40
C LEU A 8 -10.66 9.20 -8.19
N VAL A 9 -10.45 8.05 -7.55
CA VAL A 9 -10.50 6.70 -8.11
C VAL A 9 -11.18 5.78 -7.10
N PRO A 10 -12.53 5.77 -7.02
CA PRO A 10 -13.28 5.05 -5.98
C PRO A 10 -13.10 3.53 -5.99
N GLU A 11 -12.57 2.98 -7.07
CA GLU A 11 -12.24 1.56 -7.24
C GLU A 11 -10.99 1.14 -6.44
N LEU A 12 -10.18 2.09 -5.96
CA LEU A 12 -8.92 1.84 -5.26
C LEU A 12 -8.94 2.48 -3.85
N SER A 13 -8.79 1.67 -2.81
CA SER A 13 -8.59 2.13 -1.44
C SER A 13 -7.64 1.20 -0.67
N TYR A 14 -7.28 1.62 0.54
CA TYR A 14 -6.40 0.87 1.45
C TYR A 14 -7.21 0.10 2.53
N ASP A 15 -8.54 0.17 2.51
CA ASP A 15 -9.38 -0.23 3.65
C ASP A 15 -9.35 -1.74 3.93
N ASP A 16 -9.17 -2.56 2.88
CA ASP A 16 -9.14 -4.03 2.97
C ASP A 16 -7.70 -4.59 3.01
N MET A 17 -6.69 -3.75 3.25
CA MET A 17 -5.29 -4.17 3.25
C MET A 17 -4.78 -4.50 4.66
N ASP A 18 -4.01 -5.59 4.76
CA ASP A 18 -3.29 -5.95 6.00
C ASP A 18 -2.29 -4.84 6.42
N ILE A 19 -1.73 -4.12 5.43
CA ILE A 19 -0.85 -2.96 5.63
C ILE A 19 -1.42 -1.80 4.82
N GLY A 20 -2.08 -0.87 5.51
CA GLY A 20 -2.64 0.34 4.91
C GLY A 20 -1.82 1.60 5.18
N GLU A 21 -0.97 1.61 6.22
CA GLU A 21 -0.25 2.80 6.67
C GLU A 21 1.28 2.72 6.65
N GLY A 22 1.94 3.87 6.45
CA GLY A 22 3.41 3.90 6.32
C GLY A 22 4.14 3.51 7.61
N GLY A 23 3.55 3.86 8.76
CA GLY A 23 4.02 3.39 10.07
C GLY A 23 3.91 1.87 10.21
N MET A 24 2.74 1.31 9.86
CA MET A 24 2.51 -0.14 9.86
C MET A 24 3.48 -0.87 8.93
N ALA A 25 3.75 -0.33 7.74
CA ALA A 25 4.69 -0.92 6.80
C ALA A 25 6.12 -0.97 7.38
N SER A 26 6.55 0.10 8.05
CA SER A 26 7.86 0.17 8.71
C SER A 26 7.97 -0.83 9.86
N GLU A 27 6.93 -0.93 10.69
CA GLU A 27 6.86 -1.89 11.80
C GLU A 27 6.84 -3.34 11.31
N ALA A 28 6.03 -3.64 10.28
CA ALA A 28 5.96 -4.96 9.68
C ALA A 28 7.31 -5.36 9.06
N TYR A 29 7.97 -4.44 8.36
CA TYR A 29 9.32 -4.69 7.83
C TYR A 29 10.33 -5.00 8.94
N LEU A 30 10.35 -4.19 10.01
CA LEU A 30 11.23 -4.43 11.16
C LEU A 30 10.95 -5.80 11.80
N LYS A 31 9.67 -6.14 11.98
CA LYS A 31 9.24 -7.45 12.49
C LYS A 31 9.75 -8.59 11.61
N MET A 32 9.60 -8.48 10.29
CA MET A 32 10.10 -9.47 9.33
C MET A 32 11.63 -9.63 9.42
N CYS A 33 12.38 -8.55 9.62
CA CYS A 33 13.84 -8.63 9.80
C CYS A 33 14.26 -9.35 11.09
N GLN A 34 13.40 -9.37 12.11
CA GLN A 34 13.68 -9.95 13.42
C GLN A 34 13.07 -11.36 13.60
N SER A 35 12.10 -11.73 12.77
CA SER A 35 11.36 -12.98 12.92
C SER A 35 12.16 -14.18 12.38
N PRO A 36 12.29 -15.26 13.17
CA PRO A 36 12.86 -16.52 12.70
C PRO A 36 11.86 -17.38 11.91
N ASP A 37 10.57 -17.00 11.85
CA ASP A 37 9.52 -17.76 11.17
C ASP A 37 9.43 -17.37 9.69
N SER A 38 9.81 -18.30 8.81
CA SER A 38 9.76 -18.07 7.36
C SER A 38 8.33 -17.89 6.83
N THR A 39 7.34 -18.53 7.46
CA THR A 39 5.93 -18.44 7.05
C THR A 39 5.39 -17.04 7.34
N GLU A 40 5.67 -16.53 8.54
CA GLU A 40 5.32 -15.17 8.93
C GLU A 40 6.03 -14.14 8.03
N ASN A 41 7.30 -14.36 7.73
CA ASN A 41 8.07 -13.51 6.83
C ASN A 41 7.48 -13.46 5.41
N GLU A 42 7.02 -14.59 4.88
CA GLU A 42 6.37 -14.65 3.58
C GLU A 42 5.04 -13.88 3.56
N GLN A 43 4.24 -14.00 4.63
CA GLN A 43 2.99 -13.25 4.78
C GLN A 43 3.23 -11.74 4.84
N ILE A 44 4.17 -11.29 5.69
CA ILE A 44 4.54 -9.88 5.79
C ILE A 44 5.05 -9.36 4.45
N ARG A 45 5.92 -10.12 3.78
CA ARG A 45 6.46 -9.74 2.47
C ARG A 45 5.35 -9.56 1.44
N LYS A 46 4.36 -10.46 1.41
CA LYS A 46 3.23 -10.36 0.49
C LYS A 46 2.40 -9.10 0.78
N ALA A 47 2.03 -8.86 2.04
CA ALA A 47 1.28 -7.66 2.44
C ALA A 47 2.04 -6.36 2.10
N LEU A 48 3.35 -6.31 2.33
CA LEU A 48 4.19 -5.17 1.98
C LEU A 48 4.24 -4.92 0.47
N LEU A 49 4.31 -5.98 -0.34
CA LEU A 49 4.32 -5.86 -1.80
C LEU A 49 2.98 -5.35 -2.33
N GLU A 50 1.87 -5.82 -1.79
CA GLU A 50 0.53 -5.31 -2.13
C GLU A 50 0.42 -3.82 -1.78
N TYR A 51 0.85 -3.43 -0.58
CA TYR A 51 0.88 -2.03 -0.13
C TYR A 51 1.74 -1.14 -1.05
N CYS A 52 3.00 -1.52 -1.28
CA CYS A 52 3.91 -0.76 -2.13
C CYS A 52 3.43 -0.69 -3.59
N GLY A 53 2.80 -1.76 -4.07
CA GLY A 53 2.18 -1.82 -5.38
C GLY A 53 1.05 -0.80 -5.52
N LEU A 54 0.15 -0.72 -4.52
CA LEU A 54 -0.94 0.24 -4.51
C LEU A 54 -0.43 1.68 -4.36
N ASP A 55 0.59 1.94 -3.53
CA ASP A 55 1.22 3.28 -3.43
C ASP A 55 1.72 3.76 -4.80
N THR A 56 2.34 2.88 -5.57
CA THR A 56 2.85 3.21 -6.91
C THR A 56 1.71 3.42 -7.91
N LEU A 57 0.79 2.45 -8.00
CA LEU A 57 -0.33 2.50 -8.93
C LEU A 57 -1.26 3.69 -8.62
N GLY A 58 -1.54 3.95 -7.35
CA GLY A 58 -2.38 5.03 -6.89
C GLY A 58 -1.88 6.39 -7.35
N MET A 59 -0.56 6.63 -7.28
CA MET A 59 0.05 7.87 -7.79
C MET A 59 -0.14 8.04 -9.30
N VAL A 60 0.02 6.97 -10.09
CA VAL A 60 -0.21 7.01 -11.54
C VAL A 60 -1.68 7.35 -11.83
N ARG A 61 -2.62 6.69 -11.15
CA ARG A 61 -4.07 6.88 -11.37
C ARG A 61 -4.52 8.28 -10.93
N ILE A 62 -3.96 8.83 -9.86
CA ILE A 62 -4.17 10.22 -9.46
C ILE A 62 -3.69 11.17 -10.55
N LEU A 63 -2.47 10.97 -11.07
CA LEU A 63 -1.93 11.81 -12.15
C LEU A 63 -2.80 11.77 -13.41
N GLU A 64 -3.25 10.58 -13.82
CA GLU A 64 -4.16 10.41 -14.97
C GLU A 64 -5.48 11.16 -14.79
N LYS A 65 -6.05 11.19 -13.57
CA LYS A 65 -7.28 11.92 -13.27
C LYS A 65 -7.07 13.43 -13.29
N LEU A 66 -5.96 13.91 -12.72
CA LEU A 66 -5.62 15.33 -12.70
C LEU A 66 -5.26 15.86 -14.09
N GLY A 67 -4.53 15.07 -14.89
CA GLY A 67 -4.14 15.45 -16.25
C GLY A 67 -5.30 15.55 -17.24
N LYS A 68 -6.42 14.87 -16.97
CA LYS A 68 -7.68 15.00 -17.74
C LYS A 68 -8.52 16.21 -17.34
N ALA A 69 -8.16 16.90 -16.25
CA ALA A 69 -8.91 18.04 -15.73
C ALA A 69 -8.39 19.41 -16.24
N CYS A 70 -7.43 19.40 -17.18
CA CYS A 70 -6.88 20.58 -17.85
C CYS A 70 -7.40 20.70 -19.28
#